data_AF-A0A955QKI0-F1
#
_entry.id   AF-A0A955QKI0-F1
#
_cell.length_a   1.000
_cell.length_b   1.000
_cell.length_c   1.000
_cell.angle_alpha   90.00
_cell.angle_beta   90.00
_cell.angle_gamma   90.00
#
_symmetry.space_group_name_H-M   'P 1'
#
loop_
_entity.id
_entity.type
_entity.pdbx_description
1 polymer ?
#
loop_
_entity_poly.entity_id
_entity_poly.type
_entity_poly.pdbx_seq_one_letter_code
_entity_poly.pdbx_strand_id
1 'polypeptide(L)'
;RFIVHTRQWHDIEIATYLFADEAPLATQYLDATIRYLELYTELLGPFPFSTFAVAENFFPSGLGMPAFTLLGQGVMRRGYTQPYSLGHEIVHSWFGNSVLNDFSQGNWVEGLTTYLANYYYDEATGNTQGAFNTRRRMHHEYNVYTTPQDDYPVRQFHHKETRRDNAVGYQKTALVFHMLRQEVGDQIFFQGIRQIVKEGTGRYMEWPDLERIFSRLSGQDLAWFFTQWVDQAGAPSLAWNNVEVQEHPQQAGEFVITGTITQLNPPYRLTLPLEIELGEGRKHSTTLEMSRTLESLAIQVPARPTKVLLDPQLHVLRWLERDQLPPMLNVWETDTAHTVLLPPTQSPQEEAPYASLIQRLAQQPDIHMLRTMRPDYSQAGSYLTVGTLAQQTLEDPSRNPCTDLVEVSAQQVTILAQSYTSPDMAFLISCPYPDRPGHIQTFFFGLSPEAMTPVSRLLFFYGWDSYLVFQQGRVIARGLFHPVHSAHEIPLGNP
;
A
#
# COMPACT_ATOMS: atom_id res chain seq x y z
N ARG A 1 -25.35 3.50 -27.40
CA ARG A 1 -26.08 4.74 -27.04
C ARG A 1 -26.10 4.81 -25.53
N PHE A 2 -25.74 5.96 -24.94
CA PHE A 2 -25.78 6.13 -23.49
C PHE A 2 -27.20 6.38 -22.98
N ILE A 3 -27.49 5.88 -21.79
CA ILE A 3 -28.57 6.34 -20.93
C ILE A 3 -27.98 7.41 -20.03
N VAL A 4 -28.59 8.58 -20.03
CA VAL A 4 -28.08 9.77 -19.33
C VAL A 4 -28.97 10.06 -18.12
N HIS A 5 -28.34 10.22 -16.98
CA HIS A 5 -28.99 10.70 -15.76
C HIS A 5 -28.26 11.95 -15.29
N THR A 6 -29.01 12.99 -14.93
CA THR A 6 -28.46 14.25 -14.46
C THR A 6 -29.01 14.61 -13.10
N ARG A 7 -28.23 15.35 -12.31
CA ARG A 7 -28.65 16.02 -11.08
C ARG A 7 -27.96 17.38 -10.98
N GLN A 8 -28.56 18.28 -10.22
CA GLN A 8 -27.94 19.55 -9.87
C GLN A 8 -27.38 19.44 -8.45
N TRP A 9 -26.13 19.85 -8.27
CA TRP A 9 -25.50 20.02 -6.97
C TRP A 9 -24.97 21.44 -6.88
N HIS A 10 -25.62 22.27 -6.06
CA HIS A 10 -25.48 23.73 -6.08
C HIS A 10 -25.69 24.30 -7.51
N ASP A 11 -24.68 24.95 -8.08
CA ASP A 11 -24.64 25.53 -9.42
C ASP A 11 -23.95 24.63 -10.46
N ILE A 12 -23.62 23.38 -10.09
CA ILE A 12 -22.89 22.43 -10.93
C ILE A 12 -23.82 21.31 -11.39
N GLU A 13 -23.93 21.13 -12.71
CA GLU A 13 -24.64 19.98 -13.27
C GLU A 13 -23.76 18.73 -13.21
N ILE A 14 -24.24 17.69 -12.55
CA ILE A 14 -23.59 16.38 -12.54
C ILE A 14 -24.36 15.38 -13.38
N ALA A 15 -23.63 14.52 -14.09
CA ALA A 15 -24.23 13.57 -15.02
C ALA A 15 -23.55 12.20 -15.00
N THR A 16 -24.28 11.17 -15.41
CA THR A 16 -23.72 9.87 -15.78
C THR A 16 -24.10 9.53 -17.21
N TYR A 17 -23.15 9.06 -18.01
CA TYR A 17 -23.35 8.55 -19.36
C TYR A 17 -23.01 7.06 -19.39
N LEU A 18 -24.01 6.20 -19.15
CA LEU A 18 -23.81 4.76 -18.96
C LEU A 18 -24.42 3.97 -20.11
N PHE A 19 -23.84 2.82 -20.46
CA PHE A 19 -24.49 1.86 -21.34
C PHE A 19 -25.72 1.26 -20.65
N ALA A 20 -26.61 0.65 -21.44
CA ALA A 20 -27.90 0.19 -20.95
C ALA A 20 -27.78 -0.84 -19.80
N ASP A 21 -26.77 -1.71 -19.86
CA ASP A 21 -26.53 -2.76 -18.87
C ASP A 21 -26.10 -2.17 -17.51
N GLU A 22 -25.35 -1.05 -17.52
CA GLU A 22 -24.81 -0.39 -16.34
C GLU A 22 -25.65 0.82 -15.86
N ALA A 23 -26.64 1.26 -16.64
CA ALA A 23 -27.52 2.38 -16.28
C ALA A 23 -28.15 2.30 -14.87
N PRO A 24 -28.49 1.12 -14.32
CA PRO A 24 -28.95 1.01 -12.93
C PRO A 24 -27.96 1.51 -11.87
N LEU A 25 -26.66 1.64 -12.20
CA LEU A 25 -25.63 2.17 -11.32
C LEU A 25 -25.61 3.71 -11.25
N ALA A 26 -26.37 4.40 -12.10
CA ALA A 26 -26.34 5.86 -12.22
C ALA A 26 -26.50 6.59 -10.87
N THR A 27 -27.49 6.18 -10.07
CA THR A 27 -27.73 6.76 -8.74
C THR A 27 -26.52 6.59 -7.82
N GLN A 28 -25.92 5.40 -7.80
CA GLN A 28 -24.73 5.11 -6.97
C GLN A 28 -23.56 6.03 -7.33
N TYR A 29 -23.29 6.21 -8.63
CA TYR A 29 -22.22 7.09 -9.11
C TYR A 29 -22.52 8.57 -8.84
N LEU A 30 -23.75 9.04 -9.09
CA LEU A 30 -24.16 10.41 -8.79
C LEU A 30 -24.04 10.74 -7.30
N ASP A 31 -24.49 9.84 -6.42
CA ASP A 31 -24.37 10.00 -4.97
C ASP A 31 -22.89 10.05 -4.55
N ALA A 32 -22.04 9.21 -5.14
CA ALA A 32 -20.61 9.21 -4.86
C ALA A 32 -19.92 10.49 -5.33
N THR A 33 -20.24 10.96 -6.54
CA THR A 33 -19.74 12.24 -7.06
C THR A 33 -20.10 13.39 -6.13
N ILE A 34 -21.36 13.49 -5.68
CA ILE A 34 -21.79 14.53 -4.73
C ILE A 34 -20.95 14.48 -3.45
N ARG A 35 -20.79 13.31 -2.83
CA ARG A 35 -20.00 13.17 -1.60
C ARG A 35 -18.55 13.64 -1.76
N TYR A 36 -17.91 13.30 -2.87
CA TYR A 36 -16.54 13.76 -3.14
C TYR A 36 -16.50 15.27 -3.41
N LEU A 37 -17.46 15.82 -4.14
CA LEU A 37 -17.53 17.27 -4.38
C LEU A 37 -17.76 18.04 -3.08
N GLU A 38 -18.61 17.57 -2.18
CA GLU A 38 -18.82 18.15 -0.85
C GLU A 38 -17.50 18.21 -0.07
N LEU A 39 -16.78 17.09 0.04
CA LEU A 39 -15.51 17.03 0.76
C LEU A 39 -14.44 17.92 0.12
N TYR A 40 -14.23 17.82 -1.19
CA TYR A 40 -13.11 18.47 -1.85
C TYR A 40 -13.34 19.95 -2.11
N THR A 41 -14.60 20.42 -2.24
CA THR A 41 -14.84 21.86 -2.33
C THR A 41 -14.58 22.58 -1.01
N GLU A 42 -14.86 21.94 0.13
CA GLU A 42 -14.48 22.45 1.45
C GLU A 42 -12.96 22.46 1.62
N LEU A 43 -12.29 21.42 1.16
CA LEU A 43 -10.84 21.26 1.31
C LEU A 43 -10.03 22.16 0.36
N LEU A 44 -10.35 22.13 -0.93
CA LEU A 44 -9.53 22.69 -2.02
C LEU A 44 -10.04 24.05 -2.51
N GLY A 45 -11.27 24.41 -2.17
CA GLY A 45 -11.96 25.60 -2.67
C GLY A 45 -12.96 25.27 -3.79
N PRO A 46 -13.57 26.29 -4.42
CA PRO A 46 -14.63 26.10 -5.40
C PRO A 46 -14.27 25.11 -6.51
N PHE A 47 -15.24 24.34 -6.96
CA PHE A 47 -15.05 23.41 -8.08
C PHE A 47 -14.77 24.22 -9.37
N PRO A 48 -13.76 23.86 -10.16
CA PRO A 48 -13.28 24.73 -11.25
C PRO A 48 -14.13 24.69 -12.54
N PHE A 49 -15.15 23.84 -12.62
CA PHE A 49 -16.00 23.67 -13.80
C PHE A 49 -17.48 23.87 -13.47
N SER A 50 -18.31 24.18 -14.46
CA SER A 50 -19.77 24.28 -14.28
C SER A 50 -20.50 22.94 -14.36
N THR A 51 -19.80 21.87 -14.75
CA THR A 51 -20.36 20.53 -14.91
C THR A 51 -19.36 19.45 -14.50
N PHE A 52 -19.84 18.29 -14.08
CA PHE A 52 -19.01 17.08 -13.96
C PHE A 52 -19.76 15.83 -14.42
N ALA A 53 -19.17 15.04 -15.33
CA ALA A 53 -19.79 13.80 -15.79
C ALA A 53 -18.97 12.54 -15.47
N VAL A 54 -19.65 11.44 -15.16
CA VAL A 54 -19.05 10.10 -15.14
C VAL A 54 -19.50 9.37 -16.40
N ALA A 55 -18.58 9.15 -17.33
CA ALA A 55 -18.86 8.54 -18.61
C ALA A 55 -18.25 7.14 -18.72
N GLU A 56 -19.07 6.17 -19.08
CA GLU A 56 -18.63 4.81 -19.33
C GLU A 56 -17.97 4.67 -20.70
N ASN A 57 -16.94 3.83 -20.80
CA ASN A 57 -16.41 3.39 -22.08
C ASN A 57 -16.14 1.87 -22.12
N PHE A 58 -15.82 1.38 -23.32
CA PHE A 58 -15.67 -0.05 -23.59
C PHE A 58 -14.25 -0.61 -23.32
N PHE A 59 -13.27 0.23 -23.00
CA PHE A 59 -11.88 -0.19 -22.77
C PHE A 59 -11.46 0.03 -21.31
N PRO A 60 -10.54 -0.77 -20.75
CA PRO A 60 -10.08 -0.56 -19.38
C PRO A 60 -9.47 0.83 -19.21
N SER A 61 -10.08 1.68 -18.39
CA SER A 61 -9.61 3.06 -18.15
C SER A 61 -10.16 3.63 -16.84
N GLY A 62 -9.41 4.59 -16.31
CA GLY A 62 -9.81 5.60 -15.33
C GLY A 62 -9.03 6.85 -15.70
N LEU A 63 -9.71 7.86 -16.25
CA LEU A 63 -9.09 9.07 -16.78
C LEU A 63 -9.91 10.30 -16.38
N GLY A 64 -9.36 11.13 -15.51
CA GLY A 64 -9.92 12.43 -15.13
C GLY A 64 -9.65 13.50 -16.18
N MET A 65 -10.66 13.81 -16.99
CA MET A 65 -10.65 14.87 -17.99
C MET A 65 -11.25 16.17 -17.41
N PRO A 66 -11.02 17.33 -18.05
CA PRO A 66 -11.70 18.57 -17.66
C PRO A 66 -13.23 18.38 -17.70
N ALA A 67 -13.89 18.54 -16.55
CA ALA A 67 -15.33 18.40 -16.36
C ALA A 67 -15.93 16.98 -16.57
N PHE A 68 -15.15 15.92 -16.74
CA PHE A 68 -15.69 14.54 -16.73
C PHE A 68 -14.61 13.49 -16.49
N THR A 69 -15.01 12.30 -16.05
CA THR A 69 -14.13 11.13 -15.99
C THR A 69 -14.61 10.03 -16.93
N LEU A 70 -13.67 9.34 -17.56
CA LEU A 70 -13.91 8.13 -18.35
C LEU A 70 -13.58 6.90 -17.51
N LEU A 71 -14.57 6.03 -17.28
CA LEU A 71 -14.39 4.77 -16.57
C LEU A 71 -14.73 3.59 -17.47
N GLY A 72 -13.84 2.60 -17.52
CA GLY A 72 -14.07 1.37 -18.28
C GLY A 72 -15.21 0.54 -17.72
N GLN A 73 -15.97 -0.13 -18.59
CA GLN A 73 -17.11 -0.98 -18.23
C GLN A 73 -16.78 -2.03 -17.14
N GLY A 74 -15.59 -2.64 -17.20
CA GLY A 74 -15.15 -3.61 -16.19
C GLY A 74 -14.97 -2.99 -14.79
N VAL A 75 -14.61 -1.71 -14.73
CA VAL A 75 -14.51 -0.92 -13.49
C VAL A 75 -15.93 -0.55 -13.03
N MET A 76 -16.74 -0.02 -13.95
CA MET A 76 -18.13 0.36 -13.67
C MET A 76 -18.95 -0.77 -13.02
N ARG A 77 -18.93 -1.97 -13.62
CA ARG A 77 -19.63 -3.18 -13.16
C ARG A 77 -19.28 -3.62 -11.74
N ARG A 78 -18.08 -3.28 -11.26
CA ARG A 78 -17.61 -3.63 -9.92
C ARG A 78 -17.96 -2.54 -8.89
N GLY A 79 -18.66 -1.48 -9.31
CA GLY A 79 -19.08 -0.39 -8.44
C GLY A 79 -17.89 0.34 -7.83
N TYR A 80 -16.82 0.61 -8.60
CA TYR A 80 -15.64 1.36 -8.14
C TYR A 80 -15.96 2.86 -7.97
N THR A 81 -16.85 3.16 -7.02
CA THR A 81 -17.09 4.50 -6.48
C THR A 81 -16.09 4.89 -5.39
N GLN A 82 -14.99 4.13 -5.27
CA GLN A 82 -14.12 4.13 -4.10
C GLN A 82 -13.13 5.29 -4.21
N PRO A 83 -12.53 5.74 -3.08
CA PRO A 83 -11.70 6.94 -3.09
C PRO A 83 -10.53 6.84 -4.07
N TYR A 84 -9.89 5.66 -4.15
CA TYR A 84 -8.81 5.36 -5.07
C TYR A 84 -9.19 5.24 -6.56
N SER A 85 -10.47 5.41 -6.89
CA SER A 85 -10.95 5.42 -8.27
C SER A 85 -11.71 6.71 -8.53
N LEU A 86 -13.04 6.74 -8.36
CA LEU A 86 -13.82 7.95 -8.63
C LEU A 86 -13.35 9.19 -7.84
N GLY A 87 -12.93 9.01 -6.58
CA GLY A 87 -12.40 10.12 -5.78
C GLY A 87 -11.12 10.72 -6.38
N HIS A 88 -10.19 9.87 -6.81
CA HIS A 88 -8.95 10.23 -7.49
C HIS A 88 -9.22 11.05 -8.75
N GLU A 89 -10.12 10.57 -9.61
CA GLU A 89 -10.47 11.28 -10.84
C GLU A 89 -11.19 12.62 -10.58
N ILE A 90 -11.97 12.72 -9.50
CA ILE A 90 -12.61 14.00 -9.12
C ILE A 90 -11.57 15.01 -8.63
N VAL A 91 -10.60 14.59 -7.82
CA VAL A 91 -9.51 15.48 -7.35
C VAL A 91 -8.69 16.03 -8.53
N HIS A 92 -8.54 15.24 -9.60
CA HIS A 92 -7.91 15.73 -10.83
C HIS A 92 -8.62 16.93 -11.49
N SER A 93 -9.87 17.21 -11.13
CA SER A 93 -10.55 18.44 -11.57
C SER A 93 -9.78 19.70 -11.14
N TRP A 94 -9.22 19.70 -9.92
CA TRP A 94 -8.36 20.78 -9.44
C TRP A 94 -6.92 20.63 -9.96
N PHE A 95 -6.34 19.43 -9.84
CA PHE A 95 -4.93 19.19 -10.16
C PHE A 95 -4.77 18.35 -11.43
N GLY A 96 -4.12 18.91 -12.45
CA GLY A 96 -3.99 18.32 -13.79
C GLY A 96 -4.96 18.94 -14.80
N ASN A 97 -6.19 19.29 -14.38
CA ASN A 97 -7.18 19.90 -15.27
C ASN A 97 -7.35 21.42 -15.09
N SER A 98 -7.37 21.92 -13.85
CA SER A 98 -7.45 23.38 -13.58
C SER A 98 -6.06 23.97 -13.35
N VAL A 99 -5.31 23.40 -12.41
CA VAL A 99 -3.86 23.64 -12.25
C VAL A 99 -3.11 22.67 -13.15
N LEU A 100 -2.41 23.19 -14.15
CA LEU A 100 -1.75 22.37 -15.15
C LEU A 100 -0.39 21.88 -14.64
N ASN A 101 0.02 20.71 -15.13
CA ASN A 101 1.33 20.12 -14.84
C ASN A 101 2.18 20.07 -16.11
N ASP A 102 3.44 20.51 -16.02
CA ASP A 102 4.42 20.26 -17.07
C ASP A 102 5.07 18.92 -16.77
N PHE A 103 4.70 17.90 -17.54
CA PHE A 103 5.25 16.56 -17.35
C PHE A 103 6.78 16.57 -17.43
N SER A 104 7.41 17.42 -18.25
CA SER A 104 8.87 17.49 -18.37
C SER A 104 9.59 17.94 -17.08
N GLN A 105 8.87 18.58 -16.16
CA GLN A 105 9.38 19.10 -14.88
C GLN A 105 9.02 18.21 -13.68
N GLY A 106 8.40 17.05 -13.94
CA GLY A 106 7.97 16.10 -12.93
C GLY A 106 6.48 16.20 -12.61
N ASN A 107 5.80 15.07 -12.61
CA ASN A 107 4.37 14.95 -12.41
C ASN A 107 4.02 14.81 -10.93
N TRP A 108 3.98 15.94 -10.23
CA TRP A 108 3.59 16.01 -8.81
C TRP A 108 2.09 15.77 -8.59
N VAL A 109 1.28 15.99 -9.63
CA VAL A 109 -0.17 15.91 -9.57
C VAL A 109 -0.64 14.50 -9.20
N GLU A 110 -0.08 13.45 -9.80
CA GLU A 110 -0.49 12.07 -9.48
C GLU A 110 -0.26 11.73 -8.01
N GLY A 111 0.88 12.14 -7.44
CA GLY A 111 1.18 11.91 -6.04
C GLY A 111 0.30 12.71 -5.09
N LEU A 112 0.01 13.98 -5.41
CA LEU A 112 -0.90 14.78 -4.60
C LEU A 112 -2.33 14.24 -4.66
N THR A 113 -2.82 13.89 -5.86
CA THR A 113 -4.14 13.28 -6.04
C THR A 113 -4.22 11.97 -5.27
N THR A 114 -3.19 11.11 -5.35
CA THR A 114 -3.10 9.87 -4.57
C THR A 114 -3.16 10.15 -3.06
N TYR A 115 -2.43 11.17 -2.59
CA TYR A 115 -2.45 11.57 -1.17
C TYR A 115 -3.83 12.03 -0.72
N LEU A 116 -4.47 12.92 -1.48
CA LEU A 116 -5.78 13.49 -1.12
C LEU A 116 -6.90 12.45 -1.22
N ALA A 117 -6.91 11.66 -2.29
CA ALA A 117 -7.99 10.74 -2.58
C ALA A 117 -7.86 9.38 -1.90
N ASN A 118 -6.67 8.78 -1.91
CA ASN A 118 -6.53 7.40 -1.44
C ASN A 118 -6.29 7.37 0.06
N TYR A 119 -5.56 8.36 0.58
CA TYR A 119 -5.18 8.45 1.98
C TYR A 119 -6.05 9.43 2.77
N TYR A 120 -6.02 10.72 2.41
CA TYR A 120 -6.62 11.76 3.23
C TYR A 120 -8.13 11.67 3.30
N TYR A 121 -8.80 11.12 2.28
CA TYR A 121 -10.23 10.81 2.34
C TYR A 121 -10.59 9.97 3.57
N ASP A 122 -9.83 8.89 3.83
CA ASP A 122 -10.09 8.03 5.00
C ASP A 122 -9.85 8.79 6.30
N GLU A 123 -8.80 9.61 6.36
CA GLU A 123 -8.54 10.46 7.53
C GLU A 123 -9.65 11.48 7.77
N ALA A 124 -10.06 12.21 6.74
CA ALA A 124 -11.08 13.25 6.80
C ALA A 124 -12.48 12.70 7.13
N THR A 125 -12.75 11.44 6.77
CA THR A 125 -14.02 10.75 7.10
C THR A 125 -13.97 9.97 8.41
N GLY A 126 -12.87 10.03 9.15
CA GLY A 126 -12.71 9.36 10.44
C GLY A 126 -12.39 7.86 10.36
N ASN A 127 -12.10 7.33 9.17
CA ASN A 127 -11.67 5.96 8.95
C ASN A 127 -10.17 5.78 9.25
N THR A 128 -9.79 5.86 10.53
CA THR A 128 -8.39 5.79 10.97
C THR A 128 -7.67 4.52 10.53
N GLN A 129 -8.36 3.37 10.56
CA GLN A 129 -7.81 2.09 10.11
C GLN A 129 -7.58 2.07 8.59
N GLY A 130 -8.48 2.67 7.81
CA GLY A 130 -8.30 2.85 6.36
C GLY A 130 -7.08 3.71 6.04
N ALA A 131 -6.96 4.86 6.70
CA ALA A 131 -5.83 5.77 6.54
C ALA A 131 -4.49 5.07 6.85
N PHE A 132 -4.42 4.31 7.96
CA PHE A 132 -3.26 3.50 8.28
C PHE A 132 -2.97 2.44 7.21
N ASN A 133 -3.99 1.69 6.78
CA ASN A 133 -3.85 0.65 5.76
C ASN A 133 -3.34 1.23 4.43
N THR A 134 -3.78 2.42 4.05
CA THR A 134 -3.31 3.12 2.85
C THR A 134 -1.84 3.52 2.99
N ARG A 135 -1.41 4.14 4.10
CA ARG A 135 0.02 4.47 4.32
C ARG A 135 0.89 3.22 4.31
N ARG A 136 0.46 2.17 5.00
CA ARG A 136 1.15 0.87 4.98
C ARG A 136 1.27 0.32 3.57
N ARG A 137 0.19 0.42 2.79
CA ARG A 137 0.20 -0.03 1.39
C ARG A 137 1.15 0.77 0.52
N MET A 138 1.21 2.09 0.69
CA MET A 138 2.19 2.94 0.00
C MET A 138 3.63 2.51 0.30
N HIS A 139 3.93 2.22 1.57
CA HIS A 139 5.25 1.71 1.99
C HIS A 139 5.57 0.36 1.34
N HIS A 140 4.63 -0.59 1.39
CA HIS A 140 4.84 -1.90 0.79
C HIS A 140 5.01 -1.80 -0.73
N GLU A 141 4.18 -1.00 -1.42
CA GLU A 141 4.30 -0.83 -2.87
C GLU A 141 5.63 -0.22 -3.29
N TYR A 142 6.12 0.76 -2.54
CA TYR A 142 7.45 1.30 -2.75
C TYR A 142 8.53 0.23 -2.57
N ASN A 143 8.54 -0.46 -1.43
CA ASN A 143 9.60 -1.42 -1.08
C ASN A 143 9.55 -2.75 -1.87
N VAL A 144 8.40 -3.11 -2.45
CA VAL A 144 8.25 -4.33 -3.27
C VAL A 144 8.69 -4.11 -4.71
N TYR A 145 8.42 -2.93 -5.28
CA TYR A 145 8.63 -2.65 -6.71
C TYR A 145 9.78 -1.67 -7.00
N THR A 146 10.52 -1.27 -5.97
CA THR A 146 11.75 -0.50 -6.11
C THR A 146 12.85 -1.10 -5.26
N THR A 147 14.09 -0.89 -5.70
CA THR A 147 15.32 -1.26 -5.00
C THR A 147 16.22 -0.04 -4.90
N PRO A 148 17.21 -0.02 -3.98
CA PRO A 148 18.18 1.07 -3.93
C PRO A 148 18.93 1.32 -5.25
N GLN A 149 19.06 0.31 -6.11
CA GLN A 149 19.76 0.39 -7.39
C GLN A 149 18.86 0.91 -8.53
N ASP A 150 17.54 0.71 -8.43
CA ASP A 150 16.59 1.13 -9.45
C ASP A 150 15.73 2.33 -9.04
N ASP A 151 15.73 2.82 -7.80
CA ASP A 151 14.93 4.00 -7.47
C ASP A 151 15.38 5.26 -8.24
N TYR A 152 14.50 6.25 -8.38
CA TYR A 152 14.80 7.53 -9.01
C TYR A 152 14.13 8.72 -8.30
N PRO A 153 14.64 9.95 -8.49
CA PRO A 153 14.03 11.14 -7.91
C PRO A 153 12.60 11.35 -8.38
N VAL A 154 11.70 11.76 -7.48
CA VAL A 154 10.30 12.07 -7.82
C VAL A 154 10.19 13.12 -8.93
N ARG A 155 11.12 14.08 -8.99
CA ARG A 155 11.15 15.08 -10.08
C ARG A 155 11.26 14.47 -11.48
N GLN A 156 11.82 13.27 -11.62
CA GLN A 156 11.97 12.59 -12.91
C GLN A 156 10.74 11.75 -13.29
N PHE A 157 9.73 11.64 -12.43
CA PHE A 157 8.51 10.92 -12.77
C PHE A 157 7.68 11.73 -13.77
N HIS A 158 7.43 11.17 -14.94
CA HIS A 158 6.62 11.81 -15.99
C HIS A 158 5.26 11.13 -16.10
N HIS A 159 5.26 9.83 -16.38
CA HIS A 159 4.08 9.00 -16.51
C HIS A 159 4.40 7.57 -16.09
N LYS A 160 3.35 6.80 -15.81
CA LYS A 160 3.47 5.41 -15.38
C LYS A 160 3.53 4.47 -16.59
N GLU A 161 4.63 3.74 -16.74
CA GLU A 161 4.75 2.61 -17.68
C GLU A 161 4.88 1.28 -16.93
N THR A 162 5.52 1.30 -15.77
CA THR A 162 5.88 0.11 -14.99
C THR A 162 5.31 0.17 -13.58
N ARG A 163 5.44 -0.94 -12.82
CA ARG A 163 5.14 -0.99 -11.39
C ARG A 163 6.06 -0.07 -10.57
N ARG A 164 7.33 0.02 -10.97
CA ARG A 164 8.32 0.93 -10.40
C ARG A 164 7.87 2.39 -10.53
N ASP A 165 7.37 2.80 -11.71
CA ASP A 165 6.88 4.18 -11.89
C ASP A 165 5.66 4.48 -11.02
N ASN A 166 4.80 3.47 -10.80
CA ASN A 166 3.69 3.62 -9.87
C ASN A 166 4.18 3.76 -8.41
N ALA A 167 5.15 2.94 -8.01
CA ALA A 167 5.75 3.02 -6.69
C ALA A 167 6.40 4.39 -6.42
N VAL A 168 7.10 4.98 -7.40
CA VAL A 168 7.73 6.29 -7.24
C VAL A 168 6.73 7.44 -7.41
N GLY A 169 6.08 7.51 -8.58
CA GLY A 169 5.23 8.64 -8.96
C GLY A 169 3.92 8.78 -8.19
N TYR A 170 3.40 7.68 -7.66
CA TYR A 170 2.16 7.68 -6.87
C TYR A 170 2.45 7.48 -5.40
N GLN A 171 3.10 6.36 -5.04
CA GLN A 171 3.19 5.95 -3.63
C GLN A 171 4.22 6.77 -2.84
N LYS A 172 5.47 6.81 -3.30
CA LYS A 172 6.52 7.65 -2.70
C LYS A 172 6.13 9.12 -2.73
N THR A 173 5.61 9.61 -3.86
CA THR A 173 5.19 11.02 -3.98
C THR A 173 4.04 11.36 -3.02
N ALA A 174 3.05 10.47 -2.83
CA ALA A 174 2.00 10.68 -1.82
C ALA A 174 2.57 10.72 -0.39
N LEU A 175 3.54 9.86 -0.08
CA LEU A 175 4.26 9.90 1.20
C LEU A 175 5.11 11.17 1.37
N VAL A 176 5.66 11.73 0.28
CA VAL A 176 6.34 13.03 0.31
C VAL A 176 5.37 14.14 0.73
N PHE A 177 4.16 14.18 0.16
CA PHE A 177 3.12 15.13 0.60
C PHE A 177 2.67 14.88 2.04
N HIS A 178 2.57 13.62 2.46
CA HIS A 178 2.30 13.26 3.86
C HIS A 178 3.36 13.83 4.80
N MET A 179 4.64 13.61 4.51
CA MET A 179 5.75 14.11 5.31
C MET A 179 5.85 15.64 5.27
N LEU A 180 5.52 16.28 4.15
CA LEU A 180 5.46 17.74 4.06
C LEU A 180 4.38 18.29 4.99
N ARG A 181 3.19 17.66 5.03
CA ARG A 181 2.13 18.02 5.98
C ARG A 181 2.60 17.85 7.43
N GLN A 182 3.33 16.79 7.74
CA GLN A 182 3.90 16.60 9.08
C GLN A 182 4.89 17.72 9.44
N GLU A 183 5.74 18.16 8.50
CA GLU A 183 6.75 19.21 8.72
C GLU A 183 6.12 20.60 8.93
N VAL A 184 5.15 20.98 8.08
CA VAL A 184 4.57 22.34 8.11
C VAL A 184 3.31 22.45 8.96
N GLY A 185 2.72 21.32 9.35
CA GLY A 185 1.46 21.21 10.08
C GLY A 185 0.22 21.35 9.20
N ASP A 186 -0.89 20.76 9.65
CA ASP A 186 -2.16 20.65 8.91
C ASP A 186 -2.68 21.98 8.36
N GLN A 187 -2.73 23.00 9.20
CA GLN A 187 -3.29 24.30 8.84
C GLN A 187 -2.51 24.93 7.67
N ILE A 188 -1.18 24.93 7.75
CA ILE A 188 -0.31 25.48 6.71
C ILE A 188 -0.37 24.61 5.46
N PHE A 189 -0.41 23.28 5.62
CA PHE A 189 -0.49 22.37 4.50
C PHE A 189 -1.72 22.66 3.63
N PHE A 190 -2.93 22.63 4.22
CA PHE A 190 -4.16 22.87 3.45
C PHE A 190 -4.31 24.32 2.99
N GLN A 191 -3.76 25.29 3.72
CA GLN A 191 -3.64 26.66 3.22
C GLN A 191 -2.76 26.72 1.96
N GLY A 192 -1.64 26.00 1.94
CA GLY A 192 -0.75 25.88 0.78
C GLY A 192 -1.43 25.23 -0.41
N ILE A 193 -2.17 24.13 -0.20
CA ILE A 193 -2.95 23.46 -1.25
C ILE A 193 -3.97 24.43 -1.87
N ARG A 194 -4.74 25.17 -1.07
CA ARG A 194 -5.68 26.19 -1.58
C ARG A 194 -4.95 27.32 -2.32
N GLN A 195 -3.76 27.70 -1.86
CA GLN A 195 -2.95 28.73 -2.53
C GLN A 195 -2.42 28.24 -3.87
N ILE A 196 -2.05 26.96 -4.01
CA ILE A 196 -1.67 26.34 -5.29
C ILE A 196 -2.85 26.39 -6.27
N VAL A 197 -4.05 26.01 -5.84
CA VAL A 197 -5.27 26.12 -6.68
C VAL A 197 -5.50 27.57 -7.12
N LYS A 198 -5.42 28.52 -6.18
CA LYS A 198 -5.65 29.94 -6.45
C LYS A 198 -4.61 30.57 -7.40
N GLU A 199 -3.32 30.29 -7.21
CA GLU A 199 -2.24 30.84 -8.05
C GLU A 199 -2.14 30.09 -9.39
N GLY A 200 -2.48 28.80 -9.42
CA GLY A 200 -2.21 27.88 -10.52
C GLY A 200 -3.37 27.64 -11.47
N THR A 201 -4.59 28.06 -11.16
CA THR A 201 -5.75 27.89 -12.06
C THR A 201 -5.45 28.52 -13.43
N GLY A 202 -5.51 27.70 -14.48
CA GLY A 202 -5.20 28.08 -15.87
C GLY A 202 -3.70 28.25 -16.17
N ARG A 203 -2.82 27.78 -15.28
CA ARG A 203 -1.36 27.91 -15.41
C ARG A 203 -0.68 26.59 -15.08
N TYR A 204 0.56 26.46 -15.56
CA TYR A 204 1.46 25.40 -15.15
C TYR A 204 2.04 25.73 -13.78
N MET A 205 2.09 24.73 -12.90
CA MET A 205 2.78 24.80 -11.61
C MET A 205 3.77 23.65 -11.52
N GLU A 206 4.94 23.93 -10.95
CA GLU A 206 6.04 22.97 -10.84
C GLU A 206 6.49 22.82 -9.38
N TRP A 207 7.34 21.83 -9.09
CA TRP A 207 7.90 21.62 -7.75
C TRP A 207 8.47 22.89 -7.07
N PRO A 208 9.21 23.79 -7.78
CA PRO A 208 9.69 25.03 -7.18
C PRO A 208 8.57 26.00 -6.77
N ASP A 209 7.42 25.98 -7.44
CA ASP A 209 6.26 26.78 -7.03
C ASP A 209 5.66 26.26 -5.73
N LEU A 210 5.54 24.93 -5.61
CA LEU A 210 5.08 24.27 -4.39
C LEU A 210 6.02 24.62 -3.23
N GLU A 211 7.34 24.46 -3.42
CA GLU A 211 8.36 24.82 -2.43
C GLU A 211 8.23 26.28 -1.99
N ARG A 212 8.15 27.22 -2.94
CA ARG A 212 7.98 28.64 -2.67
C ARG A 212 6.72 28.92 -1.86
N ILE A 213 5.59 28.32 -2.21
CA ILE A 213 4.31 28.52 -1.54
C ILE A 213 4.40 28.00 -0.10
N PHE A 214 4.86 26.77 0.10
CA PHE A 214 4.94 26.19 1.44
C PHE A 214 5.97 26.90 2.31
N SER A 215 7.16 27.24 1.79
CA SER A 215 8.19 27.97 2.53
C SER A 215 7.70 29.33 3.00
N ARG A 216 7.00 30.06 2.12
CA ARG A 216 6.43 31.37 2.44
C ARG A 216 5.36 31.29 3.52
N LEU A 217 4.48 30.28 3.46
CA LEU A 217 3.38 30.13 4.41
C LEU A 217 3.82 29.59 5.77
N SER A 218 4.75 28.64 5.78
CA SER A 218 5.31 28.08 7.02
C SER A 218 6.30 29.03 7.71
N GLY A 219 6.90 29.96 6.95
CA GLY A 219 8.00 30.80 7.43
C GLY A 219 9.32 30.02 7.58
N GLN A 220 9.39 28.81 7.03
CA GLN A 220 10.56 27.93 7.08
C GLN A 220 11.24 27.88 5.70
N ASP A 221 12.56 27.72 5.67
CA ASP A 221 13.27 27.35 4.44
C ASP A 221 13.08 25.84 4.19
N LEU A 222 12.29 25.49 3.17
CA LEU A 222 12.01 24.09 2.82
C LEU A 222 12.91 23.58 1.68
N ALA A 223 13.92 24.33 1.23
CA ALA A 223 14.81 23.88 0.17
C ALA A 223 15.45 22.50 0.49
N TRP A 224 15.81 22.27 1.76
CA TRP A 224 16.31 20.97 2.22
C TRP A 224 15.31 19.84 2.01
N PHE A 225 14.00 20.09 2.24
CA PHE A 225 12.95 19.09 2.17
C PHE A 225 12.75 18.64 0.73
N PHE A 226 12.62 19.60 -0.20
CA PHE A 226 12.44 19.30 -1.62
C PHE A 226 13.70 18.69 -2.21
N THR A 227 14.90 19.17 -1.83
CA THR A 227 16.15 18.53 -2.23
C THR A 227 16.20 17.06 -1.78
N GLN A 228 15.84 16.77 -0.53
CA GLN A 228 15.91 15.42 0.04
C GLN A 228 14.85 14.48 -0.54
N TRP A 229 13.60 14.93 -0.66
CA TRP A 229 12.48 14.04 -0.96
C TRP A 229 12.00 14.07 -2.41
N VAL A 230 12.30 15.15 -3.14
CA VAL A 230 11.88 15.34 -4.54
C VAL A 230 13.04 15.13 -5.50
N ASP A 231 14.23 15.65 -5.17
CA ASP A 231 15.37 15.70 -6.09
C ASP A 231 16.35 14.52 -5.92
N GLN A 232 16.23 13.76 -4.82
CA GLN A 232 17.06 12.59 -4.56
C GLN A 232 16.27 11.29 -4.70
N ALA A 233 16.95 10.27 -5.23
CA ALA A 233 16.48 8.89 -5.18
C ALA A 233 16.75 8.30 -3.78
N GLY A 234 15.98 7.28 -3.44
CA GLY A 234 16.10 6.54 -2.20
C GLY A 234 15.14 6.96 -1.10
N ALA A 235 15.32 6.30 0.04
CA ALA A 235 14.68 6.52 1.32
C ALA A 235 15.72 6.18 2.41
N PRO A 236 15.55 6.62 3.67
CA PRO A 236 16.45 6.23 4.76
C PRO A 236 16.37 4.72 5.07
N SER A 237 17.49 4.11 5.42
CA SER A 237 17.57 2.75 5.99
C SER A 237 18.04 2.85 7.44
N LEU A 238 17.25 2.32 8.39
CA LEU A 238 17.48 2.50 9.82
C LEU A 238 17.81 1.18 10.51
N ALA A 239 18.79 1.20 11.41
CA ALA A 239 19.14 0.06 12.24
C ALA A 239 19.27 0.49 13.72
N TRP A 240 18.66 -0.30 14.60
CA TRP A 240 18.81 -0.14 16.05
C TRP A 240 20.06 -0.85 16.55
N ASN A 241 20.78 -0.24 17.49
CA ASN A 241 21.97 -0.84 18.09
C ASN A 241 21.99 -0.59 19.60
N ASN A 242 22.32 -1.66 20.36
CA ASN A 242 22.56 -1.64 21.80
C ASN A 242 21.41 -1.00 22.60
N VAL A 243 20.17 -1.42 22.33
CA VAL A 243 19.02 -0.91 23.09
C VAL A 243 18.92 -1.64 24.43
N GLU A 244 19.02 -0.88 25.51
CA GLU A 244 19.04 -1.36 26.88
C GLU A 244 18.03 -0.59 27.74
N VAL A 245 17.56 -1.23 28.81
CA VAL A 245 16.67 -0.63 29.80
C VAL A 245 17.33 -0.69 31.16
N GLN A 246 17.39 0.46 31.83
CA GLN A 246 17.96 0.59 33.17
C GLN A 246 16.97 1.33 34.07
N GLU A 247 16.95 1.02 35.37
CA GLU A 247 16.18 1.82 36.33
C GLU A 247 16.82 3.20 36.49
N HIS A 248 16.00 4.24 36.65
CA HIS A 248 16.49 5.60 36.79
C HIS A 248 17.27 5.74 38.10
N PRO A 249 18.54 6.22 38.08
CA PRO A 249 19.41 6.17 39.26
C PRO A 249 18.89 6.94 40.48
N GLN A 250 18.03 7.93 40.26
CA GLN A 250 17.56 8.88 41.29
C GLN A 250 16.05 8.79 41.54
N GLN A 251 15.30 8.01 40.75
CA GLN A 251 13.83 7.97 40.81
C GLN A 251 13.36 6.52 40.73
N ALA A 252 13.10 5.93 41.90
CA ALA A 252 12.64 4.56 42.00
C ALA A 252 11.31 4.37 41.25
N GLY A 253 11.25 3.33 40.42
CA GLY A 253 10.07 3.01 39.60
C GLY A 253 10.07 3.64 38.20
N GLU A 254 10.99 4.57 37.92
CA GLU A 254 11.21 5.12 36.59
C GLU A 254 12.35 4.37 35.87
N PHE A 255 12.32 4.38 34.55
CA PHE A 255 13.27 3.65 33.71
C PHE A 255 13.82 4.56 32.62
N VAL A 256 15.04 4.28 32.18
CA VAL A 256 15.69 4.94 31.05
C VAL A 256 15.97 3.89 29.99
N ILE A 257 15.49 4.13 28.78
CA ILE A 257 15.84 3.36 27.59
C ILE A 257 17.02 4.06 26.94
N THR A 258 18.12 3.35 26.76
CA THR A 258 19.34 3.85 26.10
C THR A 258 19.65 3.03 24.87
N GLY A 259 20.34 3.62 23.89
CA GLY A 259 20.77 2.93 22.68
C GLY A 259 21.12 3.89 21.57
N THR A 260 21.21 3.38 20.35
CA THR A 260 21.49 4.19 19.16
C THR A 260 20.67 3.74 17.96
N ILE A 261 20.31 4.70 17.11
CA ILE A 261 19.77 4.45 15.77
C ILE A 261 20.81 4.91 14.75
N THR A 262 21.07 4.08 13.75
CA THR A 262 22.02 4.35 12.67
C THR A 262 21.30 4.42 11.34
N GLN A 263 21.58 5.46 10.55
CA GLN A 263 21.26 5.56 9.13
C GLN A 263 22.35 4.82 8.33
N LEU A 264 21.96 3.77 7.61
CA LEU A 264 22.89 2.91 6.87
C LEU A 264 23.33 3.54 5.53
N ASN A 265 22.62 4.56 5.09
CA ASN A 265 22.89 5.33 3.89
C ASN A 265 23.22 6.80 4.25
N PRO A 266 23.60 7.66 3.29
CA PRO A 266 23.85 9.07 3.57
C PRO A 266 22.70 9.69 4.39
N PRO A 267 23.01 10.50 5.42
CA PRO A 267 22.03 10.85 6.43
C PRO A 267 20.93 11.74 5.86
N TYR A 268 19.69 11.33 6.12
CA TYR A 268 18.49 12.12 5.95
C TYR A 268 18.24 12.94 7.22
N ARG A 269 17.58 14.09 7.06
CA ARG A 269 16.90 14.78 8.15
C ARG A 269 15.53 14.13 8.36
N LEU A 270 15.31 13.59 9.55
CA LEU A 270 14.15 12.80 9.94
C LEU A 270 13.63 13.24 11.31
N THR A 271 12.31 13.25 11.45
CA THR A 271 11.61 13.29 12.73
C THR A 271 10.90 11.96 12.90
N LEU A 272 11.41 11.09 13.76
CA LEU A 272 10.95 9.71 13.91
C LEU A 272 9.99 9.59 15.10
N PRO A 273 8.71 9.25 14.89
CA PRO A 273 7.82 8.92 15.99
C PRO A 273 8.29 7.66 16.70
N LEU A 274 8.26 7.66 18.03
CA LEU A 274 8.53 6.52 18.88
C LEU A 274 7.32 6.26 19.76
N GLU A 275 6.90 5.01 19.86
CA GLU A 275 5.88 4.56 20.81
C GLU A 275 6.49 3.50 21.73
N ILE A 276 6.33 3.69 23.04
CA ILE A 276 6.90 2.83 24.06
C ILE A 276 5.74 2.20 24.79
N GLU A 277 5.64 0.88 24.72
CA GLU A 277 4.69 0.12 25.54
C GLU A 277 5.31 -0.09 26.92
N LEU A 278 4.52 0.21 27.94
CA LEU A 278 4.85 0.08 29.34
C LEU A 278 4.04 -1.07 29.94
N GLY A 279 4.45 -1.52 31.14
CA GLY A 279 3.66 -2.46 31.94
C GLY A 279 2.20 -2.03 32.05
N GLU A 280 1.30 -3.03 32.04
CA GLU A 280 -0.17 -2.87 32.07
C GLU A 280 -0.76 -2.25 30.78
N GLY A 281 -0.03 -2.30 29.67
CA GLY A 281 -0.53 -1.88 28.35
C GLY A 281 -0.61 -0.37 28.15
N ARG A 282 -0.03 0.42 29.06
CA ARG A 282 0.11 1.87 28.90
C ARG A 282 1.09 2.19 27.78
N LYS A 283 0.85 3.29 27.07
CA LYS A 283 1.72 3.76 25.97
C LYS A 283 2.30 5.12 26.29
N HIS A 284 3.55 5.33 25.90
CA HIS A 284 4.23 6.62 25.95
C HIS A 284 4.75 6.95 24.55
N SER A 285 4.36 8.11 24.02
CA SER A 285 4.75 8.56 22.68
C SER A 285 5.74 9.71 22.77
N THR A 286 6.78 9.67 21.96
CA THR A 286 7.78 10.75 21.83
C THR A 286 8.30 10.81 20.39
N THR A 287 9.13 11.80 20.07
CA THR A 287 9.79 11.91 18.77
C THR A 287 11.30 11.94 18.93
N LEU A 288 12.01 11.43 17.93
CA LEU A 288 13.46 11.50 17.82
C LEU A 288 13.83 12.29 16.57
N GLU A 289 14.51 13.41 16.75
CA GLU A 289 15.11 14.16 15.65
C GLU A 289 16.45 13.54 15.27
N MET A 290 16.62 13.20 13.99
CA MET A 290 17.82 12.58 13.48
C MET A 290 18.27 13.28 12.19
N SER A 291 19.48 13.80 12.18
CA SER A 291 20.10 14.44 10.99
C SER A 291 21.51 13.93 10.71
N ARG A 292 22.01 13.03 11.55
CA ARG A 292 23.36 12.45 11.48
C ARG A 292 23.26 10.96 11.18
N THR A 293 24.39 10.38 10.79
CA THR A 293 24.49 8.93 10.56
C THR A 293 24.15 8.12 11.80
N LEU A 294 24.51 8.58 12.99
CA LEU A 294 24.23 7.90 14.25
C LEU A 294 23.64 8.89 15.25
N GLU A 295 22.54 8.48 15.89
CA GLU A 295 21.85 9.27 16.91
C GLU A 295 21.65 8.43 18.16
N SER A 296 21.99 9.01 19.32
CA SER A 296 21.83 8.36 20.61
C SER A 296 20.45 8.63 21.18
N LEU A 297 19.85 7.61 21.78
CA LEU A 297 18.58 7.73 22.48
C LEU A 297 18.79 7.58 24.00
N ALA A 298 18.10 8.41 24.76
CA ALA A 298 17.98 8.34 26.21
C ALA A 298 16.57 8.81 26.57
N ILE A 299 15.65 7.86 26.74
CA ILE A 299 14.22 8.16 26.94
C ILE A 299 13.82 7.70 28.33
N GLN A 300 13.38 8.64 29.15
CA GLN A 300 12.88 8.37 30.49
C GLN A 300 11.38 8.05 30.43
N VAL A 301 10.98 6.96 31.11
CA VAL A 301 9.61 6.48 31.15
C VAL A 301 9.16 6.17 32.58
N PRO A 302 7.87 6.40 32.92
CA PRO A 302 7.37 6.36 34.30
C PRO A 302 7.06 4.93 34.80
N ALA A 303 7.35 3.91 34.00
CA ALA A 303 7.13 2.50 34.33
C ALA A 303 8.03 1.63 33.46
N ARG A 304 8.16 0.34 33.81
CA ARG A 304 9.02 -0.59 33.07
C ARG A 304 8.53 -0.72 31.62
N PRO A 305 9.36 -0.39 30.62
CA PRO A 305 9.01 -0.60 29.23
C PRO A 305 9.06 -2.08 28.89
N THR A 306 8.09 -2.54 28.10
CA THR A 306 8.05 -3.90 27.55
C THR A 306 8.51 -3.94 26.11
N LYS A 307 8.36 -2.82 25.38
CA LYS A 307 8.63 -2.75 23.95
C LYS A 307 8.80 -1.30 23.48
N VAL A 308 9.67 -1.10 22.49
CA VAL A 308 9.80 0.18 21.77
C VAL A 308 9.45 -0.05 20.30
N LEU A 309 8.63 0.86 19.77
CA LEU A 309 8.14 0.87 18.41
C LEU A 309 8.68 2.08 17.65
N LEU A 310 9.36 1.85 16.51
CA LEU A 310 9.76 2.90 15.57
C LEU A 310 8.63 3.17 14.58
N ASP A 311 8.09 4.38 14.63
CA ASP A 311 7.08 4.88 13.71
C ASP A 311 5.98 3.83 13.40
N PRO A 312 5.24 3.38 14.42
CA PRO A 312 4.24 2.31 14.27
C PRO A 312 3.09 2.70 13.32
N GLN A 313 2.93 3.99 13.04
CA GLN A 313 1.90 4.54 12.16
C GLN A 313 2.38 4.76 10.71
N LEU A 314 3.65 4.46 10.43
CA LEU A 314 4.28 4.58 9.11
C LEU A 314 4.13 6.00 8.55
N HIS A 315 4.51 7.00 9.35
CA HIS A 315 4.54 8.40 8.94
C HIS A 315 5.79 8.75 8.12
N VAL A 316 6.90 8.03 8.31
CA VAL A 316 8.19 8.34 7.70
C VAL A 316 8.56 7.26 6.69
N LEU A 317 8.64 7.67 5.41
CA LEU A 317 9.12 6.82 4.33
C LEU A 317 10.52 6.29 4.66
N ARG A 318 10.71 4.99 4.50
CA ARG A 318 11.98 4.28 4.70
C ARG A 318 12.05 3.03 3.85
N TRP A 319 13.27 2.57 3.62
CA TRP A 319 13.50 1.23 3.11
C TRP A 319 13.08 0.20 4.17
N LEU A 320 12.40 -0.84 3.70
CA LEU A 320 12.06 -2.04 4.43
C LEU A 320 12.75 -3.20 3.72
N GLU A 321 13.57 -3.93 4.48
CA GLU A 321 14.17 -5.16 3.97
C GLU A 321 13.07 -6.19 3.68
N ARG A 322 13.33 -7.14 2.79
CA ARG A 322 12.29 -8.10 2.37
C ARG A 322 11.78 -8.97 3.52
N ASP A 323 12.59 -9.23 4.54
CA ASP A 323 12.20 -9.96 5.75
C ASP A 323 11.36 -9.14 6.75
N GLN A 324 11.28 -7.82 6.54
CA GLN A 324 10.44 -6.87 7.28
C GLN A 324 9.08 -6.66 6.60
N LEU A 325 8.95 -7.07 5.34
CA LEU A 325 7.67 -7.08 4.65
C LEU A 325 6.84 -8.31 5.07
N PRO A 326 5.52 -8.16 5.26
CA PRO A 326 4.65 -9.32 5.44
C PRO A 326 4.79 -10.29 4.27
N PRO A 327 4.70 -11.61 4.49
CA PRO A 327 4.73 -12.56 3.39
C PRO A 327 3.50 -12.33 2.51
N MET A 328 3.69 -12.15 1.20
CA MET A 328 2.60 -11.88 0.26
C MET A 328 3.02 -12.25 -1.17
N LEU A 329 2.06 -12.64 -2.02
CA LEU A 329 2.37 -13.08 -3.40
C LEU A 329 3.19 -12.06 -4.20
N ASN A 330 3.03 -10.75 -3.96
CA ASN A 330 3.83 -9.75 -4.66
C ASN A 330 5.31 -9.73 -4.25
N VAL A 331 5.63 -10.14 -3.01
CA VAL A 331 7.03 -10.38 -2.61
C VAL A 331 7.58 -11.60 -3.34
N TRP A 332 6.77 -12.62 -3.65
CA TRP A 332 7.18 -13.72 -4.52
C TRP A 332 7.40 -13.24 -5.96
N GLU A 333 6.50 -12.39 -6.50
CA GLU A 333 6.56 -11.87 -7.87
C GLU A 333 7.84 -11.07 -8.13
N THR A 334 8.34 -10.34 -7.13
CA THR A 334 9.54 -9.51 -7.27
C THR A 334 10.81 -10.15 -6.72
N ASP A 335 10.77 -11.44 -6.37
CA ASP A 335 11.98 -12.16 -5.99
C ASP A 335 12.94 -12.32 -7.18
N THR A 336 14.25 -12.26 -6.92
CA THR A 336 15.28 -12.53 -7.93
C THR A 336 15.27 -13.97 -8.42
N ALA A 337 14.75 -14.89 -7.61
CA ALA A 337 14.52 -16.27 -7.99
C ALA A 337 13.14 -16.71 -7.47
N HIS A 338 12.25 -17.10 -8.38
CA HIS A 338 10.93 -17.57 -8.02
C HIS A 338 10.52 -18.82 -8.81
N THR A 339 10.10 -19.84 -8.07
CA THR A 339 9.76 -21.16 -8.61
C THR A 339 8.27 -21.43 -8.43
N VAL A 340 7.64 -22.02 -9.44
CA VAL A 340 6.27 -22.53 -9.38
C VAL A 340 6.32 -24.05 -9.26
N LEU A 341 5.75 -24.57 -8.19
CA LEU A 341 5.63 -25.99 -7.93
C LEU A 341 4.23 -26.46 -8.29
N LEU A 342 4.17 -27.36 -9.26
CA LEU A 342 2.95 -27.97 -9.75
C LEU A 342 2.90 -29.46 -9.37
N PRO A 343 1.69 -30.03 -9.23
CA PRO A 343 1.54 -31.48 -9.17
C PRO A 343 2.21 -32.16 -10.39
N PRO A 344 2.61 -33.46 -10.27
CA PRO A 344 3.11 -34.21 -11.42
C PRO A 344 2.05 -34.27 -12.53
N THR A 345 2.45 -34.66 -13.74
CA THR A 345 1.58 -34.74 -14.92
C THR A 345 0.21 -35.32 -14.59
N GLN A 346 -0.81 -34.48 -14.73
CA GLN A 346 -2.20 -34.79 -14.43
C GLN A 346 -3.02 -34.80 -15.72
N SER A 347 -4.23 -35.35 -15.65
CA SER A 347 -5.17 -35.25 -16.77
C SER A 347 -5.56 -33.79 -17.03
N PRO A 348 -5.93 -33.41 -18.26
CA PRO A 348 -6.39 -32.05 -18.56
C PRO A 348 -7.58 -31.58 -17.70
N GLN A 349 -8.38 -32.52 -17.17
CA GLN A 349 -9.50 -32.22 -16.29
C GLN A 349 -9.05 -31.76 -14.89
N GLU A 350 -7.99 -32.35 -14.36
CA GLU A 350 -7.44 -32.01 -13.03
C GLU A 350 -6.69 -30.67 -13.05
N GLU A 351 -6.03 -30.32 -14.17
CA GLU A 351 -5.34 -29.04 -14.31
C GLU A 351 -6.28 -27.88 -14.71
N ALA A 352 -7.45 -28.18 -15.27
CA ALA A 352 -8.39 -27.19 -15.78
C ALA A 352 -8.66 -25.99 -14.82
N PRO A 353 -8.81 -26.19 -13.50
CA PRO A 353 -9.14 -25.08 -12.59
C PRO A 353 -8.06 -23.99 -12.45
N TYR A 354 -6.80 -24.34 -12.68
CA TYR A 354 -5.66 -23.42 -12.59
C TYR A 354 -4.86 -23.33 -13.90
N ALA A 355 -5.37 -23.89 -15.00
CA ALA A 355 -4.74 -23.81 -16.32
C ALA A 355 -4.49 -22.37 -16.77
N SER A 356 -5.42 -21.45 -16.50
CA SER A 356 -5.26 -20.02 -16.85
C SER A 356 -4.11 -19.34 -16.10
N LEU A 357 -3.85 -19.77 -14.86
CA LEU A 357 -2.74 -19.31 -14.05
C LEU A 357 -1.42 -19.86 -14.63
N ILE A 358 -1.35 -21.16 -14.91
CA ILE A 358 -0.18 -21.80 -15.53
C ILE A 358 0.18 -21.12 -16.86
N GLN A 359 -0.82 -20.88 -17.72
CA GLN A 359 -0.60 -20.24 -19.01
C GLN A 359 -0.03 -18.83 -18.86
N ARG A 360 -0.51 -18.05 -17.88
CA ARG A 360 0.02 -16.71 -17.58
C ARG A 360 1.47 -16.79 -17.08
N LEU A 361 1.73 -17.68 -16.12
CA LEU A 361 3.06 -17.86 -15.52
C LEU A 361 4.08 -18.30 -16.57
N ALA A 362 3.70 -19.19 -17.49
CA ALA A 362 4.56 -19.66 -18.58
C ALA A 362 4.92 -18.57 -19.61
N GLN A 363 4.20 -17.44 -19.62
CA GLN A 363 4.50 -16.28 -20.48
C GLN A 363 5.42 -15.27 -19.81
N GLN A 364 5.66 -15.41 -18.50
CA GLN A 364 6.55 -14.52 -17.76
C GLN A 364 7.99 -15.03 -17.86
N PRO A 365 8.97 -14.15 -18.14
CA PRO A 365 10.38 -14.52 -18.10
C PRO A 365 10.79 -14.92 -16.67
N ASP A 366 11.86 -15.70 -16.56
CA ASP A 366 12.55 -16.00 -15.29
C ASP A 366 11.75 -16.81 -14.25
N ILE A 367 10.58 -17.34 -14.61
CA ILE A 367 9.81 -18.27 -13.77
C ILE A 367 10.25 -19.72 -14.02
N HIS A 368 10.77 -20.38 -12.99
CA HIS A 368 11.08 -21.80 -13.04
C HIS A 368 9.85 -22.64 -12.67
N MET A 369 9.32 -23.40 -13.61
CA MET A 369 8.16 -24.27 -13.36
C MET A 369 8.61 -25.73 -13.21
N LEU A 370 8.32 -26.31 -12.05
CA LEU A 370 8.70 -27.69 -11.72
C LEU A 370 7.46 -28.51 -11.35
N ARG A 371 7.36 -29.71 -11.93
CA ARG A 371 6.32 -30.69 -11.60
C ARG A 371 6.88 -31.75 -10.67
N THR A 372 6.28 -31.92 -9.49
CA THR A 372 6.80 -32.84 -8.47
C THR A 372 5.70 -33.38 -7.56
N MET A 373 5.94 -34.56 -7.00
CA MET A 373 5.16 -35.13 -5.88
C MET A 373 5.77 -34.79 -4.52
N ARG A 374 7.02 -34.35 -4.48
CA ARG A 374 7.77 -34.05 -3.26
C ARG A 374 8.44 -32.70 -3.48
N PRO A 375 7.83 -31.61 -2.99
CA PRO A 375 8.39 -30.28 -3.17
C PRO A 375 9.72 -30.19 -2.40
N ASP A 376 10.72 -29.61 -3.05
CA ASP A 376 12.02 -29.33 -2.47
C ASP A 376 12.21 -27.81 -2.40
N TYR A 377 12.13 -27.28 -1.19
CA TYR A 377 12.30 -25.86 -0.89
C TYR A 377 13.77 -25.48 -0.64
N SER A 378 14.72 -26.40 -0.80
CA SER A 378 16.14 -26.18 -0.49
C SER A 378 16.86 -25.21 -1.45
N GLN A 379 16.29 -24.82 -2.59
CA GLN A 379 16.90 -23.85 -3.51
C GLN A 379 16.58 -22.42 -3.08
N ALA A 380 17.55 -21.51 -3.25
CA ALA A 380 17.35 -20.11 -2.86
C ALA A 380 16.30 -19.46 -3.77
N GLY A 381 15.32 -18.79 -3.18
CA GLY A 381 14.20 -18.17 -3.89
C GLY A 381 12.86 -18.35 -3.20
N SER A 382 11.85 -17.67 -3.74
CA SER A 382 10.46 -17.79 -3.29
C SER A 382 9.71 -18.85 -4.10
N TYR A 383 8.73 -19.49 -3.47
CA TYR A 383 7.96 -20.57 -4.08
C TYR A 383 6.47 -20.26 -4.19
N LEU A 384 5.85 -20.66 -5.29
CA LEU A 384 4.41 -20.71 -5.48
C LEU A 384 3.98 -22.15 -5.74
N THR A 385 3.41 -22.79 -4.74
CA THR A 385 2.88 -24.16 -4.85
C THR A 385 1.40 -24.09 -5.15
N VAL A 386 0.92 -24.89 -6.11
CA VAL A 386 -0.46 -24.81 -6.62
C VAL A 386 -1.20 -26.14 -6.52
N GLY A 387 -2.51 -26.08 -6.31
CA GLY A 387 -3.43 -27.20 -6.40
C GLY A 387 -3.29 -28.20 -5.24
N THR A 388 -3.48 -29.48 -5.53
CA THR A 388 -3.42 -30.55 -4.50
C THR A 388 -2.06 -30.66 -3.83
N LEU A 389 -0.97 -30.34 -4.56
CA LEU A 389 0.38 -30.30 -3.98
C LEU A 389 0.50 -29.27 -2.86
N ALA A 390 -0.14 -28.10 -3.02
CA ALA A 390 -0.15 -27.05 -2.01
C ALA A 390 -0.93 -27.48 -0.76
N GLN A 391 -2.13 -28.02 -0.96
CA GLN A 391 -2.94 -28.55 0.14
C GLN A 391 -2.17 -29.63 0.93
N GLN A 392 -1.63 -30.64 0.25
CA GLN A 392 -0.86 -31.73 0.87
C GLN A 392 0.40 -31.24 1.60
N THR A 393 1.03 -30.16 1.13
CA THR A 393 2.19 -29.59 1.82
C THR A 393 1.79 -28.96 3.15
N LEU A 394 0.66 -28.26 3.20
CA LEU A 394 0.16 -27.61 4.41
C LEU A 394 -0.49 -28.59 5.39
N GLU A 395 -1.01 -29.72 4.92
CA GLU A 395 -1.55 -30.80 5.75
C GLU A 395 -0.46 -31.55 6.54
N ASP A 396 0.78 -31.56 6.06
CA ASP A 396 1.92 -32.20 6.72
C ASP A 396 2.60 -31.21 7.69
N PRO A 397 2.47 -31.39 9.02
CA PRO A 397 3.07 -30.46 10.00
C PRO A 397 4.59 -30.36 9.89
N SER A 398 5.27 -31.39 9.36
CA SER A 398 6.72 -31.35 9.16
C SER A 398 7.16 -30.50 7.97
N ARG A 399 6.22 -30.09 7.12
CA ARG A 399 6.47 -29.32 5.89
C ARG A 399 5.73 -27.99 5.84
N ASN A 400 4.76 -27.75 6.71
CA ASN A 400 3.98 -26.53 6.74
C ASN A 400 4.82 -25.34 7.26
N PRO A 401 5.19 -24.37 6.41
CA PRO A 401 5.98 -23.21 6.84
C PRO A 401 5.13 -22.18 7.60
N CYS A 402 3.81 -22.36 7.63
CA CYS A 402 2.83 -21.50 8.29
C CYS A 402 2.40 -22.09 9.65
N THR A 403 3.26 -22.89 10.29
CA THR A 403 2.93 -23.54 11.57
C THR A 403 2.48 -22.47 12.57
N ASP A 404 1.48 -22.80 13.40
CA ASP A 404 0.77 -21.90 14.33
C ASP A 404 -0.14 -20.82 13.69
N LEU A 405 -0.01 -20.57 12.37
CA LEU A 405 -0.84 -19.60 11.64
C LEU A 405 -1.93 -20.27 10.81
N VAL A 406 -1.63 -21.43 10.22
CA VAL A 406 -2.54 -22.13 9.30
C VAL A 406 -2.51 -23.62 9.55
N GLU A 407 -3.68 -24.20 9.77
CA GLU A 407 -3.89 -25.65 9.83
C GLU A 407 -4.76 -26.08 8.66
N VAL A 408 -4.34 -27.11 7.92
CA VAL A 408 -5.08 -27.63 6.77
C VAL A 408 -5.40 -29.11 6.98
N SER A 409 -6.60 -29.49 6.57
CA SER A 409 -7.06 -30.86 6.43
C SER A 409 -7.85 -31.01 5.13
N ALA A 410 -8.24 -32.23 4.79
CA ALA A 410 -8.91 -32.53 3.52
C ALA A 410 -10.22 -31.75 3.30
N GLN A 411 -10.93 -31.32 4.36
CA GLN A 411 -12.20 -30.59 4.27
C GLN A 411 -12.24 -29.27 5.06
N GLN A 412 -11.15 -28.89 5.71
CA GLN A 412 -11.12 -27.69 6.54
C GLN A 412 -9.77 -27.00 6.47
N VAL A 413 -9.80 -25.68 6.33
CA VAL A 413 -8.66 -24.79 6.53
C VAL A 413 -8.95 -23.90 7.73
N THR A 414 -8.08 -23.89 8.73
CA THR A 414 -8.11 -22.94 9.84
C THR A 414 -6.99 -21.93 9.63
N ILE A 415 -7.33 -20.64 9.61
CA ILE A 415 -6.36 -19.54 9.54
C ILE A 415 -6.50 -18.73 10.82
N LEU A 416 -5.42 -18.61 11.58
CA LEU A 416 -5.41 -18.09 12.94
C LEU A 416 -6.45 -18.84 13.80
N ALA A 417 -7.53 -18.18 14.21
CA ALA A 417 -8.60 -18.79 15.00
C ALA A 417 -9.89 -19.10 14.20
N GLN A 418 -9.89 -18.87 12.88
CA GLN A 418 -11.10 -18.97 12.06
C GLN A 418 -11.03 -20.17 11.10
N SER A 419 -12.05 -21.03 11.16
CA SER A 419 -12.18 -22.22 10.33
C SER A 419 -13.07 -21.99 9.10
N TYR A 420 -12.68 -22.59 7.98
CA TYR A 420 -13.34 -22.53 6.68
C TYR A 420 -13.51 -23.96 6.15
N THR A 421 -14.74 -24.36 5.83
CA THR A 421 -15.08 -25.77 5.55
C THR A 421 -15.87 -26.00 4.26
N SER A 422 -16.21 -24.94 3.52
CA SER A 422 -17.06 -25.10 2.34
C SER A 422 -16.25 -25.57 1.12
N PRO A 423 -16.72 -26.57 0.35
CA PRO A 423 -15.98 -27.09 -0.79
C PRO A 423 -15.81 -26.07 -1.93
N ASP A 424 -16.64 -25.02 -1.99
CA ASP A 424 -16.55 -23.94 -2.98
C ASP A 424 -15.54 -22.85 -2.62
N MET A 425 -14.69 -23.10 -1.60
CA MET A 425 -13.67 -22.17 -1.13
C MET A 425 -12.29 -22.45 -1.73
N ALA A 426 -11.60 -21.36 -2.08
CA ALA A 426 -10.22 -21.34 -2.51
C ALA A 426 -9.38 -20.41 -1.62
N PHE A 427 -8.09 -20.68 -1.54
CA PHE A 427 -7.17 -20.06 -0.59
C PHE A 427 -5.91 -19.64 -1.32
N LEU A 428 -5.47 -18.40 -1.08
CA LEU A 428 -4.11 -17.94 -1.36
C LEU A 428 -3.46 -17.64 -0.02
N ILE A 429 -2.35 -18.30 0.29
CA ILE A 429 -1.67 -18.18 1.58
C ILE A 429 -0.17 -18.03 1.34
N SER A 430 0.41 -16.91 1.73
CA SER A 430 1.84 -16.63 1.70
C SER A 430 2.39 -16.66 3.11
N CYS A 431 3.40 -17.49 3.33
CA CYS A 431 4.02 -17.70 4.64
C CYS A 431 5.48 -17.29 4.62
N PRO A 432 6.01 -16.86 5.78
CA PRO A 432 7.42 -16.58 5.88
C PRO A 432 8.24 -17.84 5.62
N TYR A 433 9.50 -17.67 5.22
CA TYR A 433 10.47 -18.77 5.17
C TYR A 433 11.44 -18.62 6.37
N PRO A 434 11.21 -19.32 7.50
CA PRO A 434 11.97 -19.10 8.74
C PRO A 434 13.48 -19.28 8.57
N ASP A 435 13.91 -20.30 7.81
CA ASP A 435 15.32 -20.58 7.59
C ASP A 435 15.99 -19.67 6.55
N ARG A 436 15.21 -18.85 5.84
CA ARG A 436 15.67 -18.00 4.73
C ARG A 436 14.95 -16.64 4.73
N PRO A 437 15.37 -15.72 5.61
CA PRO A 437 14.82 -14.37 5.67
C PRO A 437 14.80 -13.71 4.29
N GLY A 438 13.68 -13.06 3.95
CA GLY A 438 13.49 -12.34 2.69
C GLY A 438 12.89 -13.17 1.54
N HIS A 439 12.79 -14.50 1.70
CA HIS A 439 12.06 -15.37 0.78
C HIS A 439 10.75 -15.83 1.40
N ILE A 440 9.80 -16.23 0.54
CA ILE A 440 8.47 -16.65 0.98
C ILE A 440 8.00 -17.94 0.29
N GLN A 441 7.09 -18.65 0.96
CA GLN A 441 6.39 -19.80 0.39
C GLN A 441 4.91 -19.45 0.27
N THR A 442 4.41 -19.46 -0.96
CA THR A 442 3.02 -19.14 -1.30
C THR A 442 2.29 -20.37 -1.80
N PHE A 443 1.06 -20.55 -1.35
CA PHE A 443 0.22 -21.71 -1.60
C PHE A 443 -1.11 -21.23 -2.19
N PHE A 444 -1.49 -21.79 -3.34
CA PHE A 444 -2.78 -21.53 -3.96
C PHE A 444 -3.54 -22.84 -4.21
N PHE A 445 -4.63 -23.08 -3.49
CA PHE A 445 -5.40 -24.33 -3.55
C PHE A 445 -6.88 -24.09 -3.24
N GLY A 446 -7.72 -25.11 -3.38
CA GLY A 446 -9.12 -25.07 -2.98
C GLY A 446 -9.53 -26.37 -2.29
N LEU A 447 -10.63 -26.32 -1.54
CA LEU A 447 -11.23 -27.52 -0.93
C LEU A 447 -11.94 -28.41 -1.97
N SER A 448 -12.16 -27.88 -3.18
CA SER A 448 -12.41 -28.65 -4.39
C SER A 448 -11.62 -28.06 -5.57
N PRO A 449 -11.35 -28.84 -6.62
CA PRO A 449 -10.73 -28.32 -7.84
C PRO A 449 -11.52 -27.13 -8.43
N GLU A 450 -12.85 -27.24 -8.51
CA GLU A 450 -13.73 -26.24 -9.13
C GLU A 450 -13.64 -24.86 -8.45
N ALA A 451 -13.42 -24.83 -7.13
CA ALA A 451 -13.33 -23.59 -6.34
C ALA A 451 -12.22 -22.63 -6.82
N MET A 452 -11.16 -23.15 -7.45
CA MET A 452 -10.03 -22.36 -7.93
C MET A 452 -10.32 -21.63 -9.25
N THR A 453 -11.24 -22.16 -10.06
CA THR A 453 -11.52 -21.67 -11.43
C THR A 453 -11.90 -20.19 -11.49
N PRO A 454 -12.81 -19.68 -10.63
CA PRO A 454 -13.24 -18.28 -10.68
C PRO A 454 -12.12 -17.29 -10.35
N VAL A 455 -11.09 -17.73 -9.62
CA VAL A 455 -10.07 -16.86 -9.00
C VAL A 455 -8.68 -17.02 -9.58
N SER A 456 -8.36 -18.13 -10.25
CA SER A 456 -7.01 -18.39 -10.79
C SER A 456 -6.50 -17.28 -11.72
N ARG A 457 -7.37 -16.75 -12.59
CA ARG A 457 -7.05 -15.59 -13.45
C ARG A 457 -6.89 -14.27 -12.70
N LEU A 458 -7.37 -14.19 -11.47
CA LEU A 458 -7.39 -12.97 -10.66
C LEU A 458 -6.29 -12.92 -9.59
N LEU A 459 -5.50 -13.99 -9.45
CA LEU A 459 -4.58 -14.17 -8.32
C LEU A 459 -3.66 -12.96 -8.07
N PHE A 460 -3.05 -12.44 -9.14
CA PHE A 460 -2.14 -11.29 -9.10
C PHE A 460 -2.81 -9.92 -8.87
N PHE A 461 -4.14 -9.85 -8.81
CA PHE A 461 -4.84 -8.66 -8.32
C PHE A 461 -4.93 -8.64 -6.78
N TYR A 462 -4.63 -9.76 -6.12
CA TYR A 462 -4.78 -9.92 -4.68
C TYR A 462 -3.45 -10.12 -3.93
N GLY A 463 -2.30 -9.87 -4.55
CA GLY A 463 -1.01 -10.30 -3.98
C GLY A 463 -0.44 -9.47 -2.82
N TRP A 464 -1.28 -8.73 -2.10
CA TRP A 464 -0.87 -7.82 -1.02
C TRP A 464 -1.35 -8.22 0.36
N ASP A 465 -2.11 -9.30 0.45
CA ASP A 465 -2.55 -9.91 1.69
C ASP A 465 -1.75 -11.21 1.88
N SER A 466 -1.39 -11.54 3.11
CA SER A 466 -0.70 -12.80 3.43
C SER A 466 -1.63 -13.98 3.31
N TYR A 467 -2.93 -13.78 3.53
CA TYR A 467 -3.93 -14.77 3.19
C TYR A 467 -5.17 -14.13 2.57
N LEU A 468 -5.78 -14.85 1.64
CA LEU A 468 -7.12 -14.58 1.13
C LEU A 468 -7.94 -15.85 1.11
N VAL A 469 -9.18 -15.73 1.55
CA VAL A 469 -10.20 -16.76 1.42
C VAL A 469 -11.23 -16.30 0.41
N PHE A 470 -11.40 -17.11 -0.61
CA PHE A 470 -12.37 -16.90 -1.67
C PHE A 470 -13.54 -17.86 -1.51
N GLN A 471 -14.75 -17.38 -1.74
CA GLN A 471 -15.93 -18.22 -1.92
C GLN A 471 -16.65 -17.77 -3.19
N GLN A 472 -16.86 -18.70 -4.12
CA GLN A 472 -17.55 -18.42 -5.40
C GLN A 472 -16.92 -17.24 -6.17
N GLY A 473 -15.60 -17.10 -6.13
CA GLY A 473 -14.89 -16.03 -6.82
C GLY A 473 -14.80 -14.69 -6.09
N ARG A 474 -15.39 -14.57 -4.89
CA ARG A 474 -15.37 -13.34 -4.08
C ARG A 474 -14.49 -13.53 -2.86
N VAL A 475 -13.78 -12.48 -2.46
CA VAL A 475 -13.01 -12.49 -1.22
C VAL A 475 -13.97 -12.36 -0.04
N ILE A 476 -13.94 -13.32 0.87
CA ILE A 476 -14.74 -13.33 2.10
C ILE A 476 -13.90 -13.05 3.36
N ALA A 477 -12.59 -13.29 3.30
CA ALA A 477 -11.65 -12.95 4.35
C ALA A 477 -10.27 -12.65 3.77
N ARG A 478 -9.52 -11.78 4.45
CA ARG A 478 -8.13 -11.45 4.13
C ARG A 478 -7.40 -10.93 5.37
N GLY A 479 -6.07 -10.97 5.34
CA GLY A 479 -5.25 -10.38 6.38
C GLY A 479 -3.76 -10.50 6.10
N LEU A 480 -2.96 -9.96 7.02
CA LEU A 480 -1.50 -10.03 6.99
C LEU A 480 -1.01 -10.86 8.16
N PHE A 481 0.02 -11.68 7.90
CA PHE A 481 0.81 -12.28 8.95
C PHE A 481 1.95 -11.34 9.35
N HIS A 482 2.46 -11.50 10.56
CA HIS A 482 3.60 -10.72 11.02
C HIS A 482 4.87 -11.08 10.23
N PRO A 483 5.73 -10.11 9.89
CA PRO A 483 7.03 -10.38 9.28
C PRO A 483 7.96 -11.14 10.24
N VAL A 484 8.99 -11.79 9.71
CA VAL A 484 9.97 -12.58 10.50
C VAL A 484 10.79 -11.66 11.41
N HIS A 485 11.17 -10.49 10.88
CA HIS A 485 11.91 -9.47 11.60
C HIS A 485 11.16 -8.15 11.52
N SER A 486 10.68 -7.64 12.65
CA SER A 486 10.15 -6.28 12.70
C SER A 486 11.30 -5.34 13.05
N ALA A 487 11.87 -4.62 12.08
CA ALA A 487 12.78 -3.50 12.36
C ALA A 487 12.10 -2.34 13.12
N HIS A 488 10.78 -2.45 13.30
CA HIS A 488 9.97 -1.47 13.99
C HIS A 488 9.78 -1.82 15.45
N GLU A 489 10.16 -3.01 15.91
CA GLU A 489 9.84 -3.48 17.25
C GLU A 489 11.05 -4.08 17.94
N ILE A 490 11.36 -3.52 19.11
CA ILE A 490 12.34 -4.11 20.01
C ILE A 490 11.61 -4.53 21.28
N PRO A 491 11.48 -5.84 21.55
CA PRO A 491 11.03 -6.32 22.85
C PRO A 491 12.11 -6.00 23.90
N LEU A 492 11.69 -5.49 25.05
CA LEU A 492 12.57 -5.01 26.14
C LEU A 492 12.41 -5.83 27.44
N GLY A 493 11.97 -7.08 27.32
CA GLY A 493 11.96 -8.07 28.40
C GLY A 493 13.27 -8.85 28.47
N ASN A 494 13.68 -9.29 29.67
CA ASN A 494 14.87 -10.14 29.83
C ASN A 494 14.74 -11.45 29.03
N PRO A 495 15.87 -12.00 28.51
CA PRO A 495 15.89 -13.22 27.72
C PRO A 495 15.31 -14.44 28.42
#